data_AF-A0A7R9PFN1-F1
#
_entry.id   AF-A0A7R9PFN1-F1
#
_cell.length_a   1.000
_cell.length_b   1.000
_cell.length_c   1.000
_cell.angle_alpha   90.00
_cell.angle_beta   90.00
_cell.angle_gamma   90.00
#
_symmetry.space_group_name_H-M   'P 1'
#
loop_
_entity.id
_entity.type
_entity.pdbx_description
1 polymer ?
#
loop_
_entity_poly.entity_id
_entity_poly.type
_entity_poly.pdbx_seq_one_letter_code
_entity_poly.pdbx_strand_id
1 'polypeptide(L)'
;MWECALTVCKELVTQYEEEIFDYIQLSSLLKRMSQFYDSIMKQIRPEPEYFRVAFYGRGFPAFLQNKVFVYRGKEYERLSDFCSRTLNQLPNAELMSKLTPPGEDVTESQHQCILARFKDPGQLFCSDVQINKVDPLMDERKQRLSGKPVNDQILRYHR
;
A
#
# COMPACT_ATOMS: atom_id res chain seq x y z
N MET A 1 10.81 -5.98 -5.74
CA MET A 1 10.95 -4.66 -6.40
C MET A 1 12.30 -4.60 -7.11
N TRP A 2 12.40 -5.22 -8.28
CA TRP A 2 13.67 -5.31 -9.01
C TRP A 2 14.02 -4.01 -9.72
N GLU A 3 13.03 -3.24 -10.15
CA GLU A 3 13.20 -1.92 -10.76
C GLU A 3 13.89 -0.93 -9.83
N CYS A 4 13.48 -0.89 -8.55
CA CYS A 4 14.15 -0.06 -7.55
C CYS A 4 15.59 -0.51 -7.31
N ALA A 5 15.82 -1.83 -7.23
CA ALA A 5 17.17 -2.37 -7.08
C ALA A 5 18.06 -2.00 -8.28
N LEU A 6 17.52 -2.07 -9.51
CA LEU A 6 18.23 -1.66 -10.71
C LEU A 6 18.61 -0.18 -10.72
N THR A 7 17.77 0.71 -10.18
CA THR A 7 18.13 2.13 -10.04
C THR A 7 19.37 2.30 -9.19
N VAL A 8 19.41 1.67 -8.00
CA VAL A 8 20.58 1.71 -7.11
C VAL A 8 21.80 1.04 -7.75
N CYS A 9 21.61 -0.09 -8.43
CA CYS A 9 22.71 -0.73 -9.15
C CYS A 9 23.33 0.19 -10.22
N LYS A 10 22.53 1.01 -10.91
CA LYS A 10 23.06 1.95 -11.90
C LYS A 10 23.92 3.04 -11.27
N GLU A 11 23.54 3.54 -10.09
CA GLU A 11 24.37 4.48 -9.34
C GLU A 11 25.72 3.84 -8.94
N LEU A 12 25.70 2.58 -8.51
CA LEU A 12 26.92 1.83 -8.18
C LEU A 12 27.79 1.54 -9.41
N VAL A 13 27.20 1.31 -10.58
CA VAL A 13 27.96 1.15 -11.84
C VAL A 13 28.83 2.37 -12.08
N THR A 14 28.24 3.58 -12.00
CA THR A 14 29.00 4.84 -12.17
C THR A 14 30.16 4.93 -11.17
N GLN A 15 29.94 4.56 -9.90
CA GLN A 15 31.02 4.57 -8.90
C GLN A 15 32.15 3.59 -9.23
N TYR A 16 31.82 2.35 -9.63
CA TYR A 16 32.82 1.33 -9.95
C TYR A 16 33.52 1.56 -11.28
N GLU A 17 32.90 2.24 -12.24
CA GLU A 17 33.45 2.50 -13.56
C GLU A 17 34.26 3.80 -13.62
N GLU A 18 33.79 4.87 -12.97
CA GLU A 18 34.33 6.23 -13.16
C GLU A 18 35.15 6.74 -11.97
N GLU A 19 34.85 6.30 -10.74
CA GLU A 19 35.48 6.84 -9.53
C GLU A 19 36.59 5.95 -8.99
N ILE A 20 36.28 4.65 -8.76
CA ILE A 20 37.23 3.73 -8.09
C ILE A 20 37.80 2.65 -9.02
N PHE A 21 37.29 2.53 -10.24
CA PHE A 21 37.77 1.59 -11.27
C PHE A 21 37.83 0.10 -10.81
N ASP A 22 36.92 -0.32 -9.93
CA ASP A 22 36.83 -1.71 -9.45
C ASP A 22 36.00 -2.57 -10.41
N TYR A 23 36.68 -3.10 -11.43
CA TYR A 23 36.04 -3.90 -12.46
C TYR A 23 35.63 -5.31 -12.01
N ILE A 24 36.18 -5.82 -10.92
CA ILE A 24 35.78 -7.11 -10.36
C ILE A 24 34.38 -6.97 -9.77
N GLN A 25 34.16 -5.93 -8.97
CA GLN A 25 32.86 -5.63 -8.39
C GLN A 25 31.86 -5.19 -9.46
N LEU A 26 32.30 -4.41 -10.45
CA LEU A 26 31.46 -4.04 -11.59
C LEU A 26 30.96 -5.27 -12.36
N SER A 27 31.83 -6.24 -12.66
CA SER A 27 31.44 -7.49 -13.34
C SER A 27 30.37 -8.26 -12.57
N SER A 28 30.55 -8.37 -11.25
CA SER A 28 29.58 -9.03 -10.36
C SER A 28 28.24 -8.29 -10.33
N LEU A 29 28.27 -6.95 -10.24
CA LEU A 29 27.10 -6.10 -10.24
C LEU A 29 26.31 -6.20 -11.56
N LEU A 30 26.98 -6.18 -12.70
CA LEU A 30 26.33 -6.31 -14.01
C LEU A 30 25.63 -7.67 -14.19
N LYS A 31 26.24 -8.76 -13.71
CA LYS A 31 25.59 -10.09 -13.67
C LYS A 31 24.33 -10.06 -12.81
N ARG A 32 24.37 -9.41 -11.66
CA ARG A 32 23.20 -9.24 -10.78
C ARG A 32 22.10 -8.39 -11.43
N MET A 33 22.47 -7.32 -12.13
CA MET A 33 21.50 -6.50 -12.89
C MET A 33 20.84 -7.33 -14.00
N SER A 34 21.59 -8.16 -14.71
CA SER A 34 21.04 -9.10 -15.70
C SER A 34 19.99 -10.02 -15.08
N GLN A 35 20.26 -10.61 -13.91
CA GLN A 35 19.29 -11.44 -13.18
C GLN A 35 18.02 -10.67 -12.80
N PHE A 36 18.14 -9.38 -12.44
CA PHE A 36 16.97 -8.55 -12.14
C PHE A 36 16.13 -8.26 -13.38
N TYR A 37 16.74 -7.95 -14.52
CA TYR A 37 16.01 -7.79 -15.79
C TYR A 37 15.28 -9.08 -16.19
N ASP A 38 15.96 -10.23 -16.05
CA ASP A 38 15.36 -11.53 -16.30
C ASP A 38 14.18 -11.79 -15.35
N SER A 39 14.33 -11.46 -14.08
CA SER A 39 13.28 -11.65 -13.08
C SER A 39 12.04 -10.79 -13.40
N ILE A 40 12.24 -9.52 -13.80
CA ILE A 40 11.15 -8.62 -14.21
C ILE A 40 10.32 -9.22 -15.34
N MET A 41 10.99 -9.83 -16.32
CA MET A 41 10.33 -10.35 -17.52
C MET A 41 9.72 -11.74 -17.32
N LYS A 42 10.42 -12.62 -16.61
CA LYS A 42 10.12 -14.06 -16.59
C LYS A 42 9.35 -14.49 -15.35
N GLN A 43 9.47 -13.78 -14.22
CA GLN A 43 8.78 -14.18 -12.99
C GLN A 43 7.37 -13.57 -12.93
N ILE A 44 6.43 -14.35 -12.40
CA ILE A 44 5.06 -13.90 -12.12
C ILE A 44 5.11 -12.94 -10.94
N ARG A 45 4.49 -11.77 -11.11
CA ARG A 45 4.40 -10.73 -10.09
C ARG A 45 2.93 -10.46 -9.79
N PRO A 46 2.42 -10.88 -8.63
CA PRO A 46 1.04 -10.61 -8.25
C PRO A 46 0.82 -9.10 -8.16
N GLU A 47 -0.24 -8.61 -8.77
CA GLU A 47 -0.63 -7.20 -8.63
C GLU A 47 -1.10 -6.96 -7.20
N PRO A 48 -0.54 -5.97 -6.48
CA PRO A 48 -0.99 -5.65 -5.14
C PRO A 48 -2.38 -5.02 -5.21
N GLU A 49 -3.28 -5.44 -4.32
CA GLU A 49 -4.52 -4.69 -4.10
C GLU A 49 -4.26 -3.47 -3.21
N TYR A 50 -5.07 -2.42 -3.36
CA TYR A 50 -5.02 -1.24 -2.51
C TYR A 50 -6.37 -1.02 -1.82
N PHE A 51 -6.31 -0.59 -0.57
CA PHE A 51 -7.48 -0.41 0.27
C PHE A 51 -7.48 1.00 0.86
N ARG A 52 -8.54 1.76 0.59
CA ARG A 52 -8.81 2.99 1.32
C ARG A 52 -9.35 2.61 2.69
N VAL A 53 -8.77 3.18 3.73
CA VAL A 53 -9.24 3.07 5.12
C VAL A 53 -9.46 4.47 5.66
N ALA A 54 -10.68 4.77 6.07
CA ALA A 54 -11.01 6.02 6.73
C ALA A 54 -11.39 5.76 8.19
N PHE A 55 -10.77 6.51 9.10
CA PHE A 55 -10.98 6.41 10.53
C PHE A 55 -11.79 7.61 10.99
N TYR A 56 -12.94 7.38 11.63
CA TYR A 56 -13.84 8.43 12.08
C TYR A 56 -14.06 8.37 13.59
N GLY A 57 -14.24 9.54 14.19
CA GLY A 57 -14.48 9.71 15.62
C GLY A 57 -13.22 10.03 16.41
N ARG A 58 -13.42 10.70 17.55
CA ARG A 58 -12.38 11.13 18.49
C ARG A 58 -11.79 9.97 19.31
N GLY A 59 -12.37 8.78 19.19
CA GLY A 59 -11.86 7.55 19.81
C GLY A 59 -10.56 7.02 19.18
N PHE A 60 -10.15 7.51 18.01
CA PHE A 60 -8.84 7.18 17.45
C PHE A 60 -7.74 8.11 17.98
N PRO A 61 -6.48 7.64 18.05
CA PRO A 61 -5.35 8.52 18.26
C PRO A 61 -5.34 9.70 17.27
N ALA A 62 -4.85 10.87 17.70
CA ALA A 62 -4.89 12.10 16.90
C ALA A 62 -4.26 11.97 15.50
N PHE A 63 -3.32 11.04 15.30
CA PHE A 63 -2.74 10.80 13.98
C PHE A 63 -3.68 10.06 13.01
N LEU A 64 -4.65 9.30 13.50
CA LEU A 64 -5.67 8.59 12.71
C LEU A 64 -7.01 9.33 12.67
N GLN A 65 -7.33 10.10 13.71
CA GLN A 65 -8.64 10.72 13.87
C GLN A 65 -9.08 11.50 12.62
N ASN A 66 -10.24 11.13 12.07
CA ASN A 66 -10.89 11.77 10.91
C ASN A 66 -9.96 11.86 9.69
N LYS A 67 -9.06 10.87 9.53
CA LYS A 67 -8.13 10.78 8.40
C LYS A 67 -8.39 9.54 7.55
N VAL A 68 -7.94 9.66 6.31
CA VAL A 68 -8.03 8.62 5.30
C VAL A 68 -6.62 8.22 4.90
N PHE A 69 -6.39 6.92 4.80
CA PHE A 69 -5.13 6.34 4.36
C PHE A 69 -5.40 5.34 3.24
N VAL A 70 -4.39 5.13 2.39
CA VAL A 70 -4.39 4.07 1.39
C VAL A 70 -3.36 3.03 1.82
N TYR A 71 -3.81 1.81 2.04
CA TYR A 71 -2.98 0.68 2.41
C TYR A 71 -2.72 -0.18 1.19
N ARG A 72 -1.47 -0.59 1.02
CA ARG A 72 -1.10 -1.65 0.08
C ARG A 72 -1.38 -3.00 0.73
N GLY A 73 -2.18 -3.82 0.08
CA GLY A 73 -2.47 -5.20 0.49
C GLY A 73 -1.25 -6.10 0.43
N LYS A 74 -1.26 -7.16 1.23
CA LYS A 74 -0.30 -8.26 1.13
C LYS A 74 -0.52 -9.05 -0.17
N GLU A 75 0.43 -9.91 -0.50
CA GLU A 75 0.29 -10.79 -1.67
C GLU A 75 -1.00 -11.60 -1.59
N TYR A 76 -1.82 -11.51 -2.64
CA TYR A 76 -3.12 -12.18 -2.76
C TYR A 76 -4.15 -11.85 -1.67
N GLU A 77 -3.96 -10.75 -0.94
CA GLU A 77 -4.87 -10.34 0.12
C GLU A 77 -6.17 -9.77 -0.47
N ARG A 78 -7.30 -10.37 -0.11
CA ARG A 78 -8.64 -9.88 -0.50
C ARG A 78 -9.16 -8.87 0.51
N LEU A 79 -10.14 -8.07 0.09
CA LEU A 79 -10.81 -7.10 0.96
C LEU A 79 -11.33 -7.72 2.28
N SER A 80 -11.93 -8.91 2.24
CA SER A 80 -12.43 -9.60 3.44
C SER A 80 -11.32 -9.93 4.45
N ASP A 81 -10.18 -10.39 3.94
CA ASP A 81 -9.03 -10.78 4.76
C ASP A 81 -8.36 -9.53 5.34
N PHE A 82 -8.24 -8.48 4.52
CA PHE A 82 -7.73 -7.17 4.94
C PHE A 82 -8.61 -6.54 6.02
N CYS A 83 -9.94 -6.55 5.85
CA CYS A 83 -10.89 -6.03 6.84
C CYS A 83 -10.74 -6.78 8.16
N SER A 84 -10.75 -8.12 8.12
CA SER A 84 -10.60 -8.96 9.31
C SER A 84 -9.29 -8.67 10.04
N ARG A 85 -8.18 -8.60 9.31
CA ARG A 85 -6.86 -8.28 9.87
C ARG A 85 -6.80 -6.89 10.48
N THR A 86 -7.42 -5.90 9.84
CA THR A 86 -7.42 -4.50 10.30
C THR A 86 -8.28 -4.33 11.56
N LEU A 87 -9.47 -4.91 11.58
CA LEU A 87 -10.37 -4.86 12.74
C LEU A 87 -9.81 -5.64 13.94
N ASN A 88 -9.06 -6.72 13.72
CA ASN A 88 -8.34 -7.41 14.80
C ASN A 88 -7.30 -6.53 15.51
N GLN A 89 -6.78 -5.50 14.83
CA GLN A 89 -5.87 -4.51 15.44
C GLN A 89 -6.63 -3.36 16.13
N LEU A 90 -7.94 -3.24 15.88
CA LEU A 90 -8.80 -2.16 16.32
C LEU A 90 -10.03 -2.75 17.03
N PRO A 91 -9.87 -3.34 18.23
CA PRO A 91 -10.92 -4.09 18.90
C PRO A 91 -12.19 -3.28 19.21
N ASN A 92 -12.06 -1.94 19.24
CA ASN A 92 -13.15 -1.00 19.54
C ASN A 92 -13.69 -0.30 18.30
N ALA A 93 -13.29 -0.75 17.10
CA ALA A 93 -13.71 -0.16 15.84
C ALA A 93 -14.79 -1.01 15.17
N GLU A 94 -15.78 -0.33 14.58
CA GLU A 94 -16.83 -0.98 13.79
C GLU A 94 -16.67 -0.67 12.30
N LEU A 95 -16.93 -1.66 11.44
CA LEU A 95 -16.91 -1.46 9.99
C LEU A 95 -18.21 -0.83 9.54
N MET A 96 -18.12 0.36 8.96
CA MET A 96 -19.27 1.05 8.40
C MET A 96 -19.81 0.33 7.16
N SER A 97 -21.14 0.29 7.04
CA SER A 97 -21.84 -0.31 5.90
C SER A 97 -21.90 0.59 4.66
N LYS A 98 -21.76 1.91 4.84
CA LYS A 98 -21.83 2.90 3.76
C LYS A 98 -20.47 3.57 3.56
N LEU A 99 -20.16 3.90 2.31
CA LEU A 99 -18.94 4.63 1.92
C LEU A 99 -19.15 6.15 1.84
N THR A 100 -20.37 6.63 2.08
CA THR A 100 -20.67 8.07 2.14
C THR A 100 -19.92 8.69 3.32
N PRO A 101 -19.32 9.88 3.18
CA PRO A 101 -18.73 10.59 4.31
C PRO A 101 -19.76 10.72 5.45
N PRO A 102 -19.39 10.38 6.68
CA PRO A 102 -20.32 10.46 7.80
C PRO A 102 -20.51 11.91 8.25
N GLY A 103 -21.60 12.18 8.97
CA GLY A 103 -21.91 13.49 9.53
C GLY A 103 -21.07 13.85 10.76
N GLU A 104 -21.26 15.06 11.28
CA GLU A 104 -20.55 15.56 12.47
C GLU A 104 -20.84 14.72 13.73
N ASP A 105 -22.00 14.07 13.78
CA ASP A 105 -22.41 13.15 14.82
C ASP A 105 -21.43 11.98 15.02
N VAL A 106 -20.86 11.49 13.91
CA VAL A 106 -19.89 10.39 13.91
C VAL A 106 -18.46 10.92 14.06
N THR A 107 -18.11 12.00 13.37
CA THR A 107 -16.72 12.52 13.37
C THR A 107 -16.32 13.15 14.69
N GLU A 108 -17.27 13.69 15.46
CA GLU A 108 -17.05 14.29 16.79
C GLU A 108 -17.37 13.33 17.95
N SER A 109 -17.79 12.09 17.66
CA SER A 109 -18.06 11.08 18.68
C SER A 109 -16.82 10.82 19.56
N GLN A 110 -16.94 11.09 20.87
CA GLN A 110 -15.87 10.90 21.86
C GLN A 110 -15.66 9.43 22.28
N HIS A 111 -16.43 8.50 21.71
CA HIS A 111 -16.47 7.13 22.18
C HIS A 111 -15.24 6.32 21.72
N GLN A 112 -14.20 6.36 22.56
CA GLN A 112 -13.20 5.30 22.66
C GLN A 112 -13.79 4.26 23.63
N CYS A 113 -14.39 3.18 23.14
CA CYS A 113 -14.89 2.11 24.01
C CYS A 113 -13.72 1.37 24.67
N ILE A 114 -13.18 1.87 25.78
CA ILE A 114 -12.20 1.13 26.62
C ILE A 114 -12.90 0.02 27.43
N LEU A 115 -14.21 -0.20 27.25
CA LEU A 115 -14.94 -1.26 27.94
C LEU A 115 -15.67 -2.16 26.94
N ALA A 116 -15.05 -3.32 26.70
CA ALA A 116 -15.73 -4.50 26.21
C ALA A 116 -17.04 -4.70 26.97
N ARG A 117 -18.20 -4.51 26.33
CA ARG A 117 -19.49 -4.91 26.92
C ARG A 117 -20.52 -5.32 25.88
N PHE A 118 -20.81 -6.61 25.92
CA PHE A 118 -22.09 -7.29 25.65
C PHE A 118 -22.75 -7.06 24.29
N LYS A 119 -22.73 -8.13 23.48
CA LYS A 119 -23.80 -8.46 22.52
C LYS A 119 -25.14 -8.43 23.25
N ASP A 120 -25.95 -7.39 23.07
CA ASP A 120 -27.43 -7.36 23.18
C ASP A 120 -27.98 -5.95 22.86
N PRO A 121 -29.26 -5.81 22.43
CA PRO A 121 -29.68 -4.80 21.47
C PRO A 121 -30.00 -3.43 22.10
N GLY A 122 -29.22 -2.43 21.69
CA GLY A 122 -29.42 -1.01 22.03
C GLY A 122 -28.13 -0.20 22.01
N GLN A 123 -27.15 -0.59 21.18
CA GLN A 123 -25.75 -0.29 21.45
C GLN A 123 -25.25 0.98 20.75
N LEU A 124 -24.74 1.86 21.60
CA LEU A 124 -24.12 3.15 21.37
C LEU A 124 -22.86 3.01 20.47
N PHE A 125 -22.76 3.85 19.43
CA PHE A 125 -21.79 3.72 18.34
C PHE A 125 -20.33 3.89 18.79
N CYS A 126 -19.52 2.90 18.38
CA CYS A 126 -18.08 2.79 18.59
C CYS A 126 -17.31 3.57 17.51
N SER A 127 -15.98 3.63 17.61
CA SER A 127 -15.14 4.33 16.61
C SER A 127 -15.34 3.71 15.22
N ASP A 128 -15.72 4.50 14.22
CA ASP A 128 -16.16 3.98 12.93
C ASP A 128 -15.03 3.92 11.90
N VAL A 129 -14.97 2.83 11.13
CA VAL A 129 -13.98 2.64 10.06
C VAL A 129 -14.69 2.32 8.74
N GLN A 130 -14.36 3.05 7.68
CA GLN A 130 -14.72 2.66 6.32
C GLN A 130 -13.55 1.98 5.63
N ILE A 131 -13.79 0.83 5.01
CA ILE A 131 -12.79 0.14 4.20
C ILE A 131 -13.38 -0.19 2.84
N ASN A 132 -12.68 0.20 1.78
CA ASN A 132 -13.04 -0.19 0.42
C ASN A 132 -11.80 -0.41 -0.44
N LYS A 133 -11.92 -1.31 -1.42
CA LYS A 133 -10.90 -1.47 -2.45
C LYS A 133 -10.84 -0.20 -3.31
N VAL A 134 -9.64 0.19 -3.70
CA VAL A 134 -9.36 1.28 -4.65
C VAL A 134 -8.38 0.78 -5.69
N ASP A 135 -8.50 1.31 -6.90
CA ASP A 135 -7.58 1.00 -7.99
C ASP A 135 -6.42 2.01 -7.98
N PRO A 136 -5.17 1.54 -8.08
CA PRO A 136 -4.03 2.43 -8.15
C PRO A 136 -4.01 3.15 -9.51
N LEU A 137 -3.56 4.40 -9.48
CA LEU A 137 -3.40 5.22 -10.67
C LEU A 137 -1.91 5.34 -11.00
N MET A 138 -1.58 5.10 -12.28
CA MET A 138 -0.24 5.31 -12.82
C MET A 138 0.28 6.72 -12.49
N ASP A 139 1.48 6.80 -11.93
CA ASP A 139 2.16 8.07 -11.67
C ASP A 139 2.47 8.83 -12.98
N GLU A 140 1.98 10.07 -13.09
CA GLU A 140 2.16 10.95 -14.24
C GLU A 140 3.65 11.21 -14.58
N ARG A 141 4.54 11.13 -13.58
CA ARG A 141 5.99 11.33 -13.78
C ARG A 141 6.64 10.25 -14.66
N LYS A 142 5.92 9.17 -14.98
CA LYS A 142 6.37 8.09 -15.86
C LYS A 142 5.90 8.25 -17.31
N GLN A 143 5.48 9.45 -17.72
CA GLN A 143 5.25 9.85 -19.12
C GLN A 143 6.34 9.38 -20.09
N ARG A 144 7.59 9.16 -19.64
CA ARG A 144 8.67 8.59 -20.47
C ARG A 144 8.34 7.24 -21.13
N LEU A 145 7.38 6.49 -20.58
CA LEU A 145 6.90 5.22 -21.11
C LEU A 145 5.63 5.38 -21.96
N SER A 146 4.96 6.53 -21.87
CA SER A 146 3.75 6.82 -22.63
C SER A 146 4.06 6.87 -24.14
N GLY A 147 3.20 6.25 -24.94
CA GLY A 147 3.35 6.18 -26.41
C GLY A 147 4.47 5.27 -26.91
N LYS A 148 5.22 4.60 -26.03
CA LYS A 148 6.27 3.65 -26.42
C LYS A 148 5.72 2.21 -26.45
N PRO A 149 6.23 1.34 -27.34
CA PRO A 149 5.89 -0.08 -27.33
C PRO A 149 6.60 -0.79 -26.16
N VAL A 150 6.05 -0.64 -24.96
CA VAL A 150 6.58 -1.22 -23.72
C VAL A 150 5.85 -2.53 -23.42
N ASN A 151 6.59 -3.56 -23.01
CA ASN A 151 5.99 -4.83 -22.60
C ASN A 151 5.06 -4.64 -21.38
N ASP A 152 3.88 -5.25 -21.42
CA ASP A 152 2.88 -5.17 -20.34
C ASP A 152 3.44 -5.58 -18.98
N GLN A 153 4.36 -6.53 -18.95
CA GLN A 153 4.98 -6.98 -17.71
C GLN A 153 5.71 -5.82 -17.02
N ILE A 154 6.37 -4.93 -17.76
CA ILE A 154 7.00 -3.72 -17.21
C ILE A 154 5.93 -2.71 -16.77
N LEU A 155 4.88 -2.53 -17.59
CA LEU A 155 3.83 -1.54 -17.31
C LEU A 155 3.06 -1.87 -16.03
N ARG A 156 2.79 -3.14 -15.74
CA ARG A 156 2.08 -3.58 -14.52
C ARG A 156 2.77 -3.18 -13.23
N TYR A 157 4.10 -3.09 -13.21
CA TYR A 157 4.82 -2.61 -12.02
C TYR A 157 4.62 -1.11 -11.77
N HIS A 158 4.32 -0.36 -12.83
CA HIS A 158 4.22 1.09 -12.75
C HIS A 158 2.79 1.60 -12.53
N ARG A 159 1.78 0.74 -12.75
CA ARG A 159 0.39 0.96 -12.38
C ARG A 159 0.24 0.91 -10.86
#